data_AF-A0A258B846-F1
#
_entry.id   AF-A0A258B846-F1
#
_cell.length_a   1.000
_cell.length_b   1.000
_cell.length_c   1.000
_cell.angle_alpha   90.00
_cell.angle_beta   90.00
_cell.angle_gamma   90.00
#
_symmetry.space_group_name_H-M   'P 1'
#
loop_
_entity.id
_entity.type
_entity.pdbx_description
1 polymer ?
#
loop_
_entity_poly.entity_id
_entity_poly.type
_entity_poly.pdbx_seq_one_letter_code
_entity_poly.pdbx_strand_id
1 'polypeptide(L)'
;MFDPRTPSKSYTRRGTVLMALAALGGSAAVPYLTRKTDSKPTAPKVPTLKRAPLKDWPSLTNIAQTMIDDKLTPGLSLTVAHQGVVLFSKGFGLADVEAGREVTPQTTFRIASITKQFTAAAIMALAEDGKLNVNDPLARFLPDFPKADKITLSQLMSHTSGMGDYVNGQSHLVLDKARDRDFDAIELLSIIRARQPLYRAQPGAAWLYSNSAFTLLSIIVENLTGQTFAQFCAERLFQPAGMLQSSIDTVDTVVTGGSNGYRPEYRAPKGFVENKPLSATFIAGA
;
A
#
# COMPACT_ATOMS: atom_id res chain seq x y z
N MET A 1 13.49 -3.98 -67.98
CA MET A 1 12.86 -4.89 -68.96
C MET A 1 11.50 -5.29 -68.38
N PHE A 2 10.43 -4.69 -68.93
CA PHE A 2 8.96 -4.94 -68.79
C PHE A 2 8.38 -4.98 -67.36
N ASP A 3 7.73 -3.94 -66.81
CA ASP A 3 6.50 -3.17 -67.14
C ASP A 3 5.15 -3.97 -67.05
N PRO A 4 4.27 -3.63 -66.07
CA PRO A 4 2.91 -4.18 -65.87
C PRO A 4 1.81 -3.45 -66.70
N ARG A 5 0.61 -4.05 -66.82
CA ARG A 5 -0.74 -3.51 -67.21
C ARG A 5 -1.63 -4.72 -67.61
N THR A 6 -2.93 -4.90 -67.32
CA THR A 6 -4.14 -4.04 -67.24
C THR A 6 -5.37 -4.90 -66.73
N PRO A 7 -6.64 -4.43 -66.60
CA PRO A 7 -7.48 -4.61 -65.39
C PRO A 7 -8.94 -5.12 -65.60
N SER A 8 -9.81 -4.88 -64.58
CA SER A 8 -11.29 -4.92 -64.52
C SER A 8 -11.90 -6.24 -63.97
N LYS A 9 -12.91 -6.23 -63.09
CA LYS A 9 -14.19 -5.49 -63.18
C LYS A 9 -14.73 -5.02 -61.83
N SER A 10 -15.34 -3.84 -61.91
CA SER A 10 -16.24 -3.19 -60.97
C SER A 10 -17.57 -3.95 -60.78
N TYR A 11 -18.11 -3.93 -59.56
CA TYR A 11 -19.54 -3.87 -59.33
C TYR A 11 -19.85 -2.79 -58.29
N THR A 12 -20.57 -1.77 -58.75
CA THR A 12 -21.17 -0.70 -57.97
C THR A 12 -22.55 -1.14 -57.47
N ARG A 13 -22.87 -0.88 -56.20
CA ARG A 13 -24.22 -0.50 -55.81
C ARG A 13 -24.17 0.69 -54.85
N ARG A 14 -24.95 1.70 -55.24
CA ARG A 14 -25.12 3.02 -54.66
C ARG A 14 -25.99 2.98 -53.40
N GLY A 15 -25.83 4.01 -52.58
CA GLY A 15 -26.83 4.55 -51.64
C GLY A 15 -26.53 4.18 -50.19
N THR A 16 -26.43 5.08 -49.22
CA THR A 16 -26.75 6.51 -49.16
C THR A 16 -25.98 7.07 -47.95
N VAL A 17 -25.35 8.23 -48.13
CA VAL A 17 -24.76 9.03 -47.05
C VAL A 17 -25.90 9.71 -46.28
N LEU A 18 -25.92 9.57 -44.96
CA LEU A 18 -26.56 10.55 -44.09
C LEU A 18 -25.51 11.06 -43.08
N MET A 19 -24.98 12.24 -43.38
CA MET A 19 -24.47 13.15 -42.36
C MET A 19 -25.68 13.90 -41.78
N ALA A 20 -25.82 13.89 -40.45
CA ALA A 20 -26.61 14.87 -39.74
C ALA A 20 -25.77 15.41 -38.59
N LEU A 21 -25.38 16.68 -38.72
CA LEU A 21 -24.72 17.49 -37.71
C LEU A 21 -25.61 18.71 -37.52
N ALA A 22 -26.27 18.83 -36.37
CA ALA A 22 -26.70 20.10 -35.79
C ALA A 22 -27.10 19.88 -34.32
N ALA A 23 -26.48 20.71 -33.48
CA ALA A 23 -26.62 20.77 -32.04
C ALA A 23 -27.96 21.37 -31.58
N LEU A 24 -28.36 21.08 -30.34
CA LEU A 24 -28.60 22.07 -29.27
C LEU A 24 -29.26 21.41 -28.05
N GLY A 25 -28.70 21.70 -26.87
CA GLY A 25 -29.45 22.01 -25.65
C GLY A 25 -30.30 20.93 -25.01
N GLY A 26 -29.74 20.29 -23.97
CA GLY A 26 -30.54 19.55 -23.00
C GLY A 26 -29.67 18.96 -21.90
N SER A 27 -29.60 19.64 -20.75
CA SER A 27 -29.07 19.08 -19.51
C SER A 27 -29.87 17.85 -19.11
N ALA A 28 -29.45 16.68 -19.59
CA ALA A 28 -29.91 15.41 -19.02
C ALA A 28 -29.01 15.11 -17.82
N ALA A 29 -29.45 15.54 -16.63
CA ALA A 29 -28.99 14.95 -15.40
C ALA A 29 -29.25 13.44 -15.51
N VAL A 30 -28.19 12.66 -15.70
CA VAL A 30 -28.27 11.20 -15.61
C VAL A 30 -28.69 10.91 -14.17
N PRO A 31 -29.90 10.38 -13.92
CA PRO A 31 -30.27 10.02 -12.56
C PRO A 31 -29.35 8.86 -12.19
N TYR A 32 -28.44 9.10 -11.25
CA TYR A 32 -27.80 8.04 -10.51
C TYR A 32 -28.92 7.21 -9.90
N LEU A 33 -29.18 6.05 -10.50
CA LEU A 33 -29.96 5.00 -9.87
C LEU A 33 -29.22 4.64 -8.58
N THR A 34 -29.64 5.26 -7.49
CA THR A 34 -29.27 4.87 -6.14
C THR A 34 -29.85 3.48 -5.95
N ARG A 35 -29.01 2.46 -6.23
CA ARG A 35 -29.32 1.10 -5.84
C ARG A 35 -29.36 1.10 -4.32
N LYS A 36 -30.56 1.18 -3.75
CA LYS A 36 -30.80 0.81 -2.35
C LYS A 36 -30.41 -0.65 -2.20
N THR A 37 -29.19 -0.90 -1.75
CA THR A 37 -28.80 -2.21 -1.24
C THR A 37 -29.33 -2.27 0.19
N ASP A 38 -30.53 -2.84 0.36
CA ASP A 38 -31.16 -3.06 1.68
C ASP A 38 -30.48 -4.16 2.51
N SER A 39 -29.31 -4.64 2.10
CA SER A 39 -28.46 -5.48 2.93
C SER A 39 -27.32 -4.64 3.49
N LYS A 40 -27.33 -4.38 4.81
CA LYS A 40 -26.09 -4.12 5.54
C LYS A 40 -25.09 -5.20 5.10
N PRO A 41 -23.89 -4.84 4.61
CA PRO A 41 -22.86 -5.82 4.36
C PRO A 41 -22.68 -6.64 5.64
N THR A 42 -23.05 -7.92 5.63
CA THR A 42 -22.68 -8.82 6.72
C THR A 42 -21.17 -8.82 6.76
N ALA A 43 -20.60 -8.36 7.86
CA ALA A 43 -19.16 -8.39 8.07
C ALA A 43 -18.64 -9.78 7.69
N PRO A 44 -17.56 -9.89 6.89
CA PRO A 44 -17.00 -11.18 6.54
C PRO A 44 -16.81 -12.00 7.82
N LYS A 45 -17.22 -13.28 7.81
CA LYS A 45 -16.89 -14.17 8.92
C LYS A 45 -15.37 -14.16 9.08
N VAL A 46 -14.88 -13.79 10.26
CA VAL A 46 -13.45 -13.80 10.61
C VAL A 46 -12.88 -15.16 10.17
N PRO A 47 -11.92 -15.21 9.24
CA PRO A 47 -11.33 -16.47 8.83
C PRO A 47 -10.69 -17.13 10.03
N THR A 48 -11.27 -18.24 10.50
CA THR A 48 -10.63 -19.03 11.56
C THR A 48 -9.53 -19.84 10.90
N LEU A 49 -8.26 -19.47 11.13
CA LEU A 49 -7.14 -20.31 10.72
C LEU A 49 -7.29 -21.67 11.39
N LYS A 50 -7.48 -22.71 10.59
CA LYS A 50 -7.54 -24.08 11.10
C LYS A 50 -6.15 -24.45 11.58
N ARG A 51 -6.05 -24.89 12.84
CA ARG A 51 -4.80 -25.38 13.41
C ARG A 51 -4.68 -26.87 13.11
N ALA A 52 -3.66 -27.23 12.34
CA ALA A 52 -3.16 -28.59 12.26
C ALA A 52 -1.86 -28.68 13.08
N PRO A 53 -1.42 -29.88 13.50
CA PRO A 53 -0.06 -30.06 14.00
C PRO A 53 0.94 -29.48 12.99
N LEU A 54 1.87 -28.67 13.49
CA LEU A 54 2.93 -28.11 12.64
C LEU A 54 3.78 -29.27 12.11
N LYS A 55 4.04 -29.23 10.81
CA LYS A 55 4.98 -30.14 10.15
C LYS A 55 6.39 -29.77 10.57
N ASP A 56 7.22 -30.79 10.78
CA ASP A 56 8.66 -30.60 10.73
C ASP A 56 9.12 -30.58 9.28
N TRP A 57 9.83 -29.52 8.89
CA TRP A 57 10.35 -29.33 7.54
C TRP A 57 11.84 -29.00 7.63
N PRO A 58 12.73 -30.02 7.62
CA PRO A 58 14.16 -29.82 7.76
C PRO A 58 14.76 -28.89 6.70
N SER A 59 14.26 -28.91 5.46
CA SER A 59 14.73 -28.02 4.40
C SER A 59 14.46 -26.55 4.70
N LEU A 60 13.25 -26.20 5.18
CA LEU A 60 12.92 -24.83 5.58
C LEU A 60 13.70 -24.41 6.81
N THR A 61 13.85 -25.31 7.78
CA THR A 61 14.66 -25.09 8.98
C THR A 61 16.11 -24.81 8.61
N ASN A 62 16.71 -25.61 7.72
CA ASN A 62 18.10 -25.44 7.30
C ASN A 62 18.30 -24.14 6.53
N ILE A 63 17.40 -23.78 5.60
CA ILE A 63 17.49 -22.49 4.87
C ILE A 63 17.44 -21.32 5.85
N ALA A 64 16.47 -21.31 6.78
CA ALA A 64 16.34 -20.26 7.77
C ALA A 64 17.57 -20.20 8.69
N GLN A 65 18.06 -21.36 9.15
CA GLN A 65 19.25 -21.42 10.02
C GLN A 65 20.50 -20.92 9.30
N THR A 66 20.72 -21.29 8.04
CA THR A 66 21.84 -20.77 7.24
C THR A 66 21.80 -19.25 7.13
N MET A 67 20.62 -18.62 6.96
CA MET A 67 20.52 -17.16 6.95
C MET A 67 20.96 -16.51 8.27
N ILE A 68 20.74 -17.18 9.40
CA ILE A 68 21.21 -16.72 10.72
C ILE A 68 22.72 -16.95 10.86
N ASP A 69 23.21 -18.13 10.51
CA ASP A 69 24.63 -18.51 10.63
C ASP A 69 25.53 -17.63 9.74
N ASP A 70 25.06 -17.31 8.53
CA ASP A 70 25.73 -16.41 7.57
C ASP A 70 25.55 -14.93 7.92
N LYS A 71 24.84 -14.61 9.02
CA LYS A 71 24.57 -13.25 9.50
C LYS A 71 23.88 -12.36 8.45
N LEU A 72 22.98 -12.92 7.65
CA LEU A 72 22.16 -12.14 6.71
C LEU A 72 21.09 -11.33 7.44
N THR A 73 20.63 -11.82 8.60
CA THR A 73 19.70 -11.15 9.51
C THR A 73 19.95 -11.63 10.94
N PRO A 74 19.77 -10.81 11.98
CA PRO A 74 19.89 -11.28 13.36
C PRO A 74 18.79 -12.28 13.73
N GLY A 75 17.61 -12.18 13.10
CA GLY A 75 16.48 -13.05 13.35
C GLY A 75 15.45 -13.03 12.22
N LEU A 76 14.64 -14.08 12.15
CA LEU A 76 13.53 -14.20 11.19
C LEU A 76 12.41 -15.08 11.75
N SER A 77 11.17 -14.78 11.38
CA SER A 77 10.01 -15.64 11.62
C SER A 77 9.52 -16.17 10.28
N LEU A 78 9.35 -17.49 10.16
CA LEU A 78 8.93 -18.16 8.93
C LEU A 78 7.65 -18.93 9.17
N THR A 79 6.61 -18.62 8.40
CA THR A 79 5.31 -19.31 8.44
C THR A 79 4.89 -19.74 7.03
N VAL A 80 4.43 -20.98 6.90
CA VAL A 80 3.84 -21.53 5.66
C VAL A 80 2.41 -21.95 5.94
N ALA A 81 1.48 -21.43 5.14
CA ALA A 81 0.07 -21.80 5.20
C ALA A 81 -0.42 -22.30 3.83
N HIS A 82 -1.33 -23.27 3.84
CA HIS A 82 -1.96 -23.80 2.65
C HIS A 82 -3.44 -24.02 2.92
N GLN A 83 -4.32 -23.52 2.04
CA GLN A 83 -5.78 -23.66 2.16
C GLN A 83 -6.33 -23.24 3.54
N GLY A 84 -5.81 -22.14 4.10
CA GLY A 84 -6.24 -21.63 5.41
C GLY A 84 -5.74 -22.42 6.62
N VAL A 85 -4.82 -23.37 6.42
CA VAL A 85 -4.18 -24.16 7.48
C VAL A 85 -2.72 -23.74 7.60
N VAL A 86 -2.27 -23.38 8.80
CA VAL A 86 -0.84 -23.17 9.08
C VAL A 86 -0.16 -24.54 9.16
N LEU A 87 0.82 -24.77 8.29
CA LEU A 87 1.54 -26.03 8.19
C LEU A 87 2.92 -25.98 8.84
N PHE A 88 3.56 -24.82 8.89
CA PHE A 88 4.86 -24.60 9.50
C PHE A 88 4.89 -23.20 10.07
N SER A 89 5.45 -23.01 11.26
CA SER A 89 5.62 -21.69 11.87
C SER A 89 6.72 -21.77 12.92
N LYS A 90 7.82 -21.04 12.70
CA LYS A 90 9.00 -21.09 13.57
C LYS A 90 9.77 -19.79 13.52
N GLY A 91 10.32 -19.38 14.66
CA GLY A 91 11.28 -18.28 14.77
C GLY A 91 12.72 -18.79 14.81
N PHE A 92 13.64 -17.97 14.31
CA PHE A 92 15.07 -18.24 14.27
C PHE A 92 15.85 -16.99 14.64
N GLY A 93 16.97 -17.16 15.34
CA GLY A 93 17.82 -16.04 15.76
C GLY A 93 17.17 -15.14 16.80
N LEU A 94 17.57 -13.86 16.80
CA LEU A 94 17.25 -12.88 17.84
C LEU A 94 16.34 -11.77 17.30
N ALA A 95 15.25 -11.52 18.03
CA ALA A 95 14.40 -10.35 17.86
C ALA A 95 15.03 -9.10 18.50
N ASP A 96 15.91 -9.32 19.48
CA ASP A 96 16.68 -8.30 20.19
C ASP A 96 18.09 -8.83 20.44
N VAL A 97 19.06 -8.26 19.73
CA VAL A 97 20.46 -8.66 19.76
C VAL A 97 21.10 -8.28 21.09
N GLU A 98 20.75 -7.13 21.66
CA GLU A 98 21.27 -6.62 22.91
C GLU A 98 20.72 -7.41 24.10
N ALA A 99 19.41 -7.61 24.16
CA ALA A 99 18.74 -8.36 25.23
C ALA A 99 18.83 -9.89 25.06
N GLY A 100 19.28 -10.38 23.90
CA GLY A 100 19.36 -11.81 23.60
C GLY A 100 18.00 -12.49 23.48
N ARG A 101 16.95 -11.74 23.14
CA ARG A 101 15.59 -12.27 23.02
C ARG A 101 15.41 -12.96 21.69
N GLU A 102 14.96 -14.21 21.72
CA GLU A 102 14.73 -15.01 20.52
C GLU A 102 13.53 -14.54 19.71
N VAL A 103 13.60 -14.77 18.39
CA VAL A 103 12.41 -14.66 17.53
C VAL A 103 11.48 -15.85 17.79
N THR A 104 10.19 -15.58 17.90
CA THR A 104 9.13 -16.58 17.89
C THR A 104 8.17 -16.33 16.73
N PRO A 105 7.28 -17.28 16.39
CA PRO A 105 6.16 -17.01 15.50
C PRO A 105 5.29 -15.78 15.89
N GLN A 106 5.32 -15.37 17.17
CA GLN A 106 4.54 -14.24 17.70
C GLN A 106 5.34 -12.93 17.75
N THR A 107 6.64 -12.95 17.42
CA THR A 107 7.43 -11.71 17.34
C THR A 107 6.83 -10.81 16.27
N THR A 108 6.53 -9.57 16.63
CA THR A 108 6.01 -8.58 15.69
C THR A 108 7.16 -7.85 14.99
N PHE A 109 7.01 -7.64 13.69
CA PHE A 109 7.99 -6.96 12.85
C PHE A 109 7.32 -5.78 12.15
N ARG A 110 8.09 -4.71 11.89
CA ARG A 110 7.64 -3.65 10.99
C ARG A 110 7.71 -4.17 9.55
N ILE A 111 6.56 -4.32 8.91
CA ILE A 111 6.43 -4.96 7.59
C ILE A 111 6.69 -4.03 6.41
N ALA A 112 7.04 -2.76 6.67
CA ALA A 112 7.30 -1.73 5.67
C ALA A 112 6.20 -1.70 4.59
N SER A 113 6.56 -1.69 3.32
CA SER A 113 5.62 -1.49 2.21
C SER A 113 4.64 -2.62 1.93
N ILE A 114 4.66 -3.70 2.71
CA ILE A 114 3.53 -4.63 2.79
C ILE A 114 2.27 -3.90 3.31
N THR A 115 2.43 -2.81 4.07
CA THR A 115 1.38 -1.92 4.57
C THR A 115 0.47 -1.38 3.46
N LYS A 116 1.00 -1.12 2.26
CA LYS A 116 0.26 -0.55 1.12
C LYS A 116 -1.01 -1.31 0.77
N GLN A 117 -1.01 -2.64 0.91
CA GLN A 117 -2.22 -3.43 0.62
C GLN A 117 -3.36 -3.15 1.61
N PHE A 118 -3.03 -2.82 2.87
CA PHE A 118 -4.02 -2.42 3.87
C PHE A 118 -4.55 -1.01 3.58
N THR A 119 -3.70 -0.11 3.10
CA THR A 119 -4.14 1.22 2.63
C THR A 119 -5.08 1.10 1.42
N ALA A 120 -4.74 0.25 0.45
CA ALA A 120 -5.64 -0.04 -0.67
C ALA A 120 -6.96 -0.66 -0.19
N ALA A 121 -6.91 -1.61 0.74
CA ALA A 121 -8.10 -2.20 1.35
C ALA A 121 -8.95 -1.16 2.10
N ALA A 122 -8.34 -0.17 2.78
CA ALA A 122 -9.05 0.91 3.44
C ALA A 122 -9.82 1.79 2.44
N ILE A 123 -9.19 2.14 1.30
CA ILE A 123 -9.84 2.87 0.20
C ILE A 123 -10.99 2.06 -0.39
N MET A 124 -10.78 0.75 -0.61
CA MET A 124 -11.84 -0.14 -1.12
C MET A 124 -13.00 -0.27 -0.12
N ALA A 125 -12.74 -0.36 1.18
CA ALA A 125 -13.78 -0.39 2.20
C ALA A 125 -14.63 0.89 2.19
N LEU A 126 -14.00 2.06 2.01
CA LEU A 126 -14.74 3.32 1.83
C LEU A 126 -15.52 3.36 0.51
N ALA A 127 -15.02 2.72 -0.55
CA ALA A 127 -15.74 2.59 -1.82
C ALA A 127 -16.98 1.68 -1.68
N GLU A 128 -16.86 0.56 -0.96
CA GLU A 128 -17.97 -0.35 -0.64
C GLU A 128 -19.05 0.33 0.20
N ASP A 129 -18.64 1.21 1.14
CA ASP A 129 -19.55 2.07 1.92
C ASP A 129 -20.20 3.19 1.07
N GLY A 130 -19.85 3.30 -0.22
CA GLY A 130 -20.35 4.34 -1.12
C GLY A 130 -19.81 5.75 -0.83
N LYS A 131 -18.78 5.88 0.01
CA LYS A 131 -18.20 7.18 0.39
C LYS A 131 -17.35 7.78 -0.72
N LEU A 132 -16.73 6.95 -1.55
CA LEU A 132 -15.90 7.36 -2.69
C LEU A 132 -16.06 6.42 -3.88
N ASN A 133 -15.58 6.83 -5.05
CA ASN A 133 -15.31 5.96 -6.19
C ASN A 133 -13.79 5.97 -6.44
N VAL A 134 -13.19 4.82 -6.74
CA VAL A 134 -11.75 4.75 -7.00
C VAL A 134 -11.31 5.55 -8.24
N ASN A 135 -12.23 5.90 -9.13
CA ASN A 135 -11.97 6.76 -10.28
C ASN A 135 -12.23 8.25 -9.99
N ASP A 136 -12.62 8.60 -8.76
CA ASP A 136 -12.74 10.00 -8.37
C ASP A 136 -11.40 10.73 -8.53
N PRO A 137 -11.42 11.98 -8.98
CA PRO A 137 -10.23 12.80 -9.00
C PRO A 137 -9.78 13.10 -7.56
N LEU A 138 -8.47 13.18 -7.36
CA LEU A 138 -7.85 13.58 -6.09
C LEU A 138 -8.41 14.93 -5.60
N ALA A 139 -8.77 15.82 -6.52
CA ALA A 139 -9.34 17.14 -6.21
C ALA A 139 -10.64 17.08 -5.38
N ARG A 140 -11.37 15.96 -5.40
CA ARG A 140 -12.55 15.76 -4.55
C ARG A 140 -12.19 15.75 -3.05
N PHE A 141 -10.99 15.28 -2.72
CA PHE A 141 -10.55 15.06 -1.32
C PHE A 141 -9.45 16.02 -0.89
N LEU A 142 -8.62 16.45 -1.84
CA LEU A 142 -7.49 17.37 -1.63
C LEU A 142 -7.48 18.41 -2.78
N PRO A 143 -8.43 19.37 -2.81
CA PRO A 143 -8.62 20.31 -3.93
C PRO A 143 -7.39 21.19 -4.19
N ASP A 144 -6.69 21.60 -3.13
CA ASP A 144 -5.50 22.45 -3.22
C ASP A 144 -4.20 21.66 -3.43
N PHE A 145 -4.28 20.38 -3.80
CA PHE A 145 -3.10 19.59 -4.12
C PHE A 145 -2.72 19.80 -5.61
N PRO A 146 -1.43 20.00 -5.95
CA PRO A 146 -1.03 20.26 -7.34
C PRO A 146 -1.49 19.13 -8.28
N LYS A 147 -2.09 19.46 -9.43
CA LYS A 147 -2.65 18.50 -10.41
C LYS A 147 -3.73 17.55 -9.87
N ALA A 148 -4.40 17.88 -8.77
CA ALA A 148 -5.40 17.00 -8.16
C ALA A 148 -6.60 16.69 -9.08
N ASP A 149 -6.91 17.54 -10.06
CA ASP A 149 -7.95 17.33 -11.06
C ASP A 149 -7.55 16.32 -12.16
N LYS A 150 -6.27 15.94 -12.24
CA LYS A 150 -5.72 15.03 -13.27
C LYS A 150 -5.40 13.63 -12.77
N ILE A 151 -5.48 13.39 -11.46
CA ILE A 151 -5.05 12.13 -10.83
C ILE A 151 -6.27 11.47 -10.19
N THR A 152 -6.45 10.18 -10.43
CA THR A 152 -7.49 9.38 -9.75
C THR A 152 -6.94 8.61 -8.55
N LEU A 153 -7.81 8.18 -7.64
CA LEU A 153 -7.40 7.30 -6.53
C LEU A 153 -6.85 5.96 -7.04
N SER A 154 -7.42 5.43 -8.12
CA SER A 154 -6.94 4.21 -8.78
C SER A 154 -5.51 4.37 -9.28
N GLN A 155 -5.15 5.53 -9.85
CA GLN A 155 -3.78 5.83 -10.27
C GLN A 155 -2.81 5.98 -9.09
N LEU A 156 -3.26 6.47 -7.94
CA LEU A 156 -2.45 6.48 -6.71
C LEU A 156 -2.15 5.04 -6.25
N MET A 157 -3.18 4.18 -6.18
CA MET A 157 -3.04 2.77 -5.76
C MET A 157 -2.19 1.94 -6.73
N SER A 158 -2.30 2.20 -8.04
CA SER A 158 -1.57 1.45 -9.07
C SER A 158 -0.17 2.00 -9.36
N HIS A 159 0.30 3.00 -8.62
CA HIS A 159 1.57 3.69 -8.87
C HIS A 159 1.67 4.31 -10.28
N THR A 160 0.55 4.73 -10.87
CA THR A 160 0.53 5.38 -12.19
C THR A 160 0.09 6.84 -12.12
N SER A 161 0.10 7.47 -10.94
CA SER A 161 -0.19 8.91 -10.78
C SER A 161 0.91 9.82 -11.34
N GLY A 162 2.09 9.28 -11.59
CA GLY A 162 3.28 10.04 -11.99
C GLY A 162 3.98 10.76 -10.85
N MET A 163 3.52 10.60 -9.60
CA MET A 163 4.09 11.25 -8.43
C MET A 163 5.53 10.78 -8.13
N GLY A 164 6.36 11.72 -7.68
CA GLY A 164 7.64 11.41 -7.05
C GLY A 164 7.48 10.72 -5.70
N ASP A 165 8.58 10.22 -5.14
CA ASP A 165 8.65 9.60 -3.82
C ASP A 165 9.31 10.58 -2.84
N TYR A 166 8.61 10.97 -1.76
CA TYR A 166 9.11 11.92 -0.76
C TYR A 166 10.02 11.28 0.31
N VAL A 167 10.11 9.96 0.37
CA VAL A 167 10.99 9.23 1.29
C VAL A 167 12.34 8.99 0.63
N ASN A 168 12.32 8.52 -0.62
CA ASN A 168 13.54 8.26 -1.38
C ASN A 168 14.21 9.56 -1.85
N GLY A 169 15.48 9.76 -1.45
CA GLY A 169 16.23 10.99 -1.73
C GLY A 169 15.83 12.17 -0.84
N GLN A 170 15.20 11.89 0.31
CA GLN A 170 14.90 12.88 1.32
C GLN A 170 16.16 13.31 2.07
N SER A 171 16.19 14.55 2.57
CA SER A 171 17.31 15.04 3.37
C SER A 171 17.49 14.25 4.66
N HIS A 172 18.74 14.05 5.08
CA HIS A 172 19.06 13.38 6.35
C HIS A 172 18.36 14.06 7.54
N LEU A 173 18.29 15.40 7.55
CA LEU A 173 17.60 16.15 8.61
C LEU A 173 16.11 15.78 8.75
N VAL A 174 15.39 15.59 7.65
CA VAL A 174 13.98 15.18 7.69
C VAL A 174 13.86 13.73 8.13
N LEU A 175 14.73 12.85 7.64
CA LEU A 175 14.74 11.43 8.02
C LEU A 175 15.11 11.23 9.50
N ASP A 176 16.03 12.03 10.04
CA ASP A 176 16.41 11.99 11.45
C ASP A 176 15.22 12.42 12.33
N LYS A 177 14.55 13.53 11.99
CA LYS A 177 13.29 13.92 12.65
C LYS A 177 12.24 12.82 12.56
N ALA A 178 12.12 12.15 11.42
CA ALA A 178 11.20 11.04 11.21
C ALA A 178 11.51 9.81 12.07
N ARG A 179 12.73 9.65 12.60
CA ARG A 179 13.05 8.61 13.58
C ARG A 179 12.66 9.01 15.00
N ASP A 180 12.55 10.30 15.29
CA ASP A 180 12.45 10.81 16.65
C ASP A 180 11.06 11.34 17.02
N ARG A 181 10.16 11.53 16.05
CA ARG A 181 8.78 11.94 16.32
C ARG A 181 7.78 11.44 15.27
N ASP A 182 6.50 11.59 15.60
CA ASP A 182 5.39 11.39 14.68
C ASP A 182 5.05 12.64 13.87
N PHE A 183 4.29 12.44 12.78
CA PHE A 183 3.88 13.45 11.81
C PHE A 183 2.38 13.40 11.61
N ASP A 184 1.75 14.57 11.52
CA ASP A 184 0.34 14.67 11.14
C ASP A 184 0.16 14.83 9.61
N ALA A 185 -1.10 14.76 9.15
CA ALA A 185 -1.46 14.90 7.75
C ALA A 185 -1.01 16.24 7.12
N ILE A 186 -1.03 17.34 7.87
CA ILE A 186 -0.66 18.68 7.37
C ILE A 186 0.84 18.74 7.11
N GLU A 187 1.64 18.20 8.03
CA GLU A 187 3.09 18.11 7.90
C GLU A 187 3.48 17.22 6.72
N LEU A 188 2.84 16.05 6.58
CA LEU A 188 3.07 15.13 5.47
C LEU A 188 2.73 15.77 4.11
N LEU A 189 1.58 16.44 4.00
CA LEU A 189 1.21 17.18 2.78
C LEU A 189 2.26 18.23 2.43
N SER A 190 2.79 18.93 3.42
CA SER A 190 3.81 19.95 3.22
C SER A 190 5.12 19.35 2.70
N ILE A 191 5.57 18.23 3.29
CA ILE A 191 6.76 17.50 2.85
C ILE A 191 6.59 16.95 1.43
N ILE A 192 5.43 16.36 1.13
CA ILE A 192 5.14 15.82 -0.20
C ILE A 192 5.15 16.95 -1.23
N ARG A 193 4.46 18.07 -0.98
CA ARG A 193 4.42 19.24 -1.89
C ARG A 193 5.80 19.83 -2.16
N ALA A 194 6.69 19.79 -1.16
CA ALA A 194 8.06 20.28 -1.28
C ALA A 194 8.97 19.37 -2.13
N ARG A 195 8.54 18.14 -2.48
CA ARG A 195 9.35 17.23 -3.28
C ARG A 195 9.63 17.81 -4.67
N GLN A 196 10.90 17.78 -5.07
CA GLN A 196 11.34 18.19 -6.41
C GLN A 196 12.08 17.04 -7.12
N PRO A 197 11.61 16.60 -8.31
CA PRO A 197 10.33 16.94 -8.92
C PRO A 197 9.16 16.28 -8.16
N LEU A 198 8.05 17.01 -7.99
CA LEU A 198 6.81 16.47 -7.39
C LEU A 198 6.18 15.41 -8.30
N TYR A 199 6.29 15.61 -9.61
CA TYR A 199 5.81 14.70 -10.65
C TYR A 199 6.96 14.32 -11.59
N ARG A 200 7.15 13.02 -11.81
CA ARG A 200 8.15 12.45 -12.71
C ARG A 200 7.58 12.01 -14.05
N ALA A 201 6.26 11.90 -14.16
CA ALA A 201 5.54 11.59 -15.39
C ALA A 201 4.15 12.27 -15.38
N GLN A 202 3.46 12.27 -16.52
CA GLN A 202 2.03 12.59 -16.54
C GLN A 202 1.21 11.44 -15.92
N PRO A 203 0.07 11.73 -15.29
CA PRO A 203 -0.83 10.69 -14.79
C PRO A 203 -1.21 9.68 -15.88
N GLY A 204 -1.10 8.39 -15.56
CA GLY A 204 -1.37 7.26 -16.45
C GLY A 204 -0.24 6.92 -17.43
N ALA A 205 0.79 7.76 -17.57
CA ALA A 205 1.80 7.58 -18.61
C ALA A 205 2.89 6.53 -18.28
N ALA A 206 3.13 6.27 -16.99
CA ALA A 206 4.15 5.32 -16.54
C ALA A 206 3.83 4.75 -15.16
N TRP A 207 4.35 3.55 -14.88
CA TRP A 207 4.39 2.98 -13.53
C TRP A 207 5.62 3.51 -12.79
N LEU A 208 5.41 4.15 -11.65
CA LEU A 208 6.42 4.75 -10.81
C LEU A 208 6.06 4.55 -9.33
N TYR A 209 6.82 3.69 -8.65
CA TYR A 209 6.67 3.49 -7.22
C TYR A 209 6.72 4.82 -6.45
N SER A 210 5.74 5.04 -5.58
CA SER A 210 5.59 6.31 -4.86
C SER A 210 4.99 6.08 -3.48
N ASN A 211 5.79 6.35 -2.44
CA ASN A 211 5.27 6.45 -1.08
C ASN A 211 4.33 7.65 -0.94
N SER A 212 4.61 8.76 -1.63
CA SER A 212 3.74 9.95 -1.65
C SER A 212 2.31 9.58 -2.03
N ALA A 213 2.15 8.76 -3.08
CA ALA A 213 0.82 8.36 -3.54
C ALA A 213 0.03 7.60 -2.47
N PHE A 214 0.67 6.71 -1.71
CA PHE A 214 0.03 5.94 -0.64
C PHE A 214 -0.21 6.76 0.62
N THR A 215 0.69 7.68 0.95
CA THR A 215 0.48 8.64 2.05
C THR A 215 -0.70 9.57 1.76
N LEU A 216 -0.92 9.98 0.51
CA LEU A 216 -2.13 10.73 0.16
C LEU A 216 -3.40 9.88 0.37
N LEU A 217 -3.36 8.58 0.08
CA LEU A 217 -4.52 7.70 0.30
C LEU A 217 -4.85 7.55 1.79
N SER A 218 -3.85 7.42 2.68
CA SER A 218 -4.09 7.38 4.12
C SER A 218 -4.70 8.69 4.63
N ILE A 219 -4.20 9.84 4.17
CA ILE A 219 -4.78 11.17 4.48
C ILE A 219 -6.24 11.28 4.02
N ILE A 220 -6.59 10.72 2.86
CA ILE A 220 -7.98 10.71 2.37
C ILE A 220 -8.88 9.87 3.29
N VAL A 221 -8.39 8.74 3.80
CA VAL A 221 -9.11 7.93 4.79
C VAL A 221 -9.38 8.77 6.04
N GLU A 222 -8.38 9.48 6.56
CA GLU A 222 -8.55 10.35 7.73
C GLU A 222 -9.57 11.47 7.47
N ASN A 223 -9.44 12.19 6.35
CA ASN A 223 -10.35 13.27 5.99
C ASN A 223 -11.82 12.83 5.84
N LEU A 224 -12.07 11.62 5.31
CA LEU A 224 -13.43 11.11 5.09
C LEU A 224 -14.07 10.51 6.34
N THR A 225 -13.27 10.16 7.36
CA THR A 225 -13.73 9.40 8.53
C THR A 225 -13.64 10.19 9.83
N GLY A 226 -12.74 11.17 9.89
CA GLY A 226 -12.38 11.87 11.12
C GLY A 226 -11.57 11.02 12.11
N GLN A 227 -11.20 9.78 11.74
CA GLN A 227 -10.36 8.89 12.53
C GLN A 227 -8.90 8.99 12.07
N THR A 228 -7.95 8.62 12.93
CA THR A 228 -6.58 8.38 12.44
C THR A 228 -6.54 7.14 11.55
N PHE A 229 -5.58 7.08 10.63
CA PHE A 229 -5.43 5.94 9.74
C PHE A 229 -5.19 4.64 10.53
N ALA A 230 -4.48 4.72 11.66
CA ALA A 230 -4.27 3.61 12.58
C ALA A 230 -5.57 3.08 13.20
N GLN A 231 -6.45 3.98 13.68
CA GLN A 231 -7.75 3.62 14.23
C GLN A 231 -8.65 2.98 13.16
N PHE A 232 -8.71 3.58 11.98
CA PHE A 232 -9.51 3.05 10.89
C PHE A 232 -9.05 1.64 10.49
N CYS A 233 -7.74 1.42 10.34
CA CYS A 233 -7.21 0.09 10.02
C CYS A 233 -7.51 -0.93 11.14
N ALA A 234 -7.36 -0.54 12.40
CA ALA A 234 -7.67 -1.43 13.53
C ALA A 234 -9.14 -1.86 13.53
N GLU A 235 -10.07 -0.92 13.41
CA GLU A 235 -11.52 -1.16 13.49
C GLU A 235 -12.07 -1.84 12.23
N ARG A 236 -11.65 -1.38 11.05
CA ARG A 236 -12.25 -1.79 9.77
C ARG A 236 -11.55 -2.96 9.10
N LEU A 237 -10.27 -3.18 9.39
CA LEU A 237 -9.46 -4.22 8.73
C LEU A 237 -8.97 -5.28 9.71
N PHE A 238 -8.22 -4.89 10.74
CA PHE A 238 -7.49 -5.85 11.59
C PHE A 238 -8.43 -6.64 12.50
N GLN A 239 -9.33 -5.98 13.24
CA GLN A 239 -10.28 -6.66 14.12
C GLN A 239 -11.21 -7.61 13.36
N PRO A 240 -11.85 -7.22 12.24
CA PRO A 240 -12.70 -8.13 11.47
C PRO A 240 -11.92 -9.29 10.82
N ALA A 241 -10.63 -9.12 10.55
CA ALA A 241 -9.77 -10.18 10.04
C ALA A 241 -9.15 -11.06 11.13
N GLY A 242 -9.37 -10.76 12.42
CA GLY A 242 -8.76 -11.48 13.55
C GLY A 242 -7.26 -11.19 13.74
N MET A 243 -6.75 -10.10 13.17
CA MET A 243 -5.36 -9.66 13.23
C MET A 243 -5.08 -8.85 14.51
N LEU A 244 -5.33 -9.46 15.68
CA LEU A 244 -5.34 -8.76 16.97
C LEU A 244 -3.96 -8.30 17.47
N GLN A 245 -2.88 -8.79 16.84
CA GLN A 245 -1.50 -8.39 17.13
C GLN A 245 -0.91 -7.49 16.03
N SER A 246 -1.76 -6.91 15.18
CA SER A 246 -1.37 -5.96 14.14
C SER A 246 -1.79 -4.55 14.52
N SER A 247 -0.87 -3.61 14.37
CA SER A 247 -1.10 -2.19 14.63
C SER A 247 -0.26 -1.34 13.67
N ILE A 248 -0.63 -0.06 13.56
CA ILE A 248 0.25 0.99 13.03
C ILE A 248 0.80 1.71 14.26
N ASP A 249 2.11 1.65 14.44
CA ASP A 249 2.80 2.14 15.62
C ASP A 249 3.16 3.63 15.52
N THR A 250 3.32 4.26 16.69
CA THR A 250 3.89 5.60 16.88
C THR A 250 5.31 5.48 17.43
N VAL A 251 6.06 6.59 17.48
CA VAL A 251 7.41 6.56 18.08
C VAL A 251 7.42 6.12 19.55
N ASP A 252 6.33 6.40 20.27
CA ASP A 252 6.16 6.06 21.69
C ASP A 252 5.47 4.71 21.91
N THR A 253 5.09 4.01 20.84
CA THR A 253 4.42 2.72 20.97
C THR A 253 5.39 1.66 21.50
N VAL A 254 5.16 1.21 22.73
CA VAL A 254 5.81 0.02 23.27
C VAL A 254 5.15 -1.22 22.67
N VAL A 255 5.74 -1.76 21.60
CA VAL A 255 5.27 -3.00 20.98
C VAL A 255 5.75 -4.19 21.82
N THR A 256 4.87 -4.71 22.70
CA THR A 256 5.17 -5.94 23.45
C THR A 256 5.46 -7.09 22.48
N GLY A 257 6.64 -7.71 22.60
CA GLY A 257 7.07 -8.77 21.70
C GLY A 257 7.61 -8.29 20.34
N GLY A 258 7.77 -6.98 20.13
CA GLY A 258 8.33 -6.40 18.92
C GLY A 258 9.80 -6.73 18.71
N SER A 259 10.24 -6.81 17.45
CA SER A 259 11.65 -6.86 17.09
C SER A 259 12.28 -5.47 17.07
N ASN A 260 13.55 -5.36 17.42
CA ASN A 260 14.34 -4.17 17.11
C ASN A 260 14.83 -4.22 15.65
N GLY A 261 15.09 -3.06 15.07
CA GLY A 261 15.66 -2.95 13.73
C GLY A 261 17.18 -3.03 13.79
N TYR A 262 17.82 -3.67 12.81
CA TYR A 262 19.27 -3.80 12.76
C TYR A 262 19.81 -3.55 11.35
N ARG A 263 21.06 -3.12 11.27
CA ARG A 263 21.86 -3.15 10.03
C ARG A 263 23.12 -3.99 10.21
N PRO A 264 23.62 -4.66 9.16
CA PRO A 264 24.91 -5.33 9.22
C PRO A 264 26.04 -4.34 9.58
N GLU A 265 26.94 -4.78 10.45
CA GLU A 265 28.15 -4.07 10.84
C GLU A 265 29.23 -5.11 11.18
N TYR A 266 30.16 -5.35 10.26
CA TYR A 266 31.13 -6.44 10.36
C TYR A 266 32.03 -6.33 11.61
N ARG A 267 32.26 -5.10 12.10
CA ARG A 267 33.08 -4.85 13.29
C ARG A 267 32.30 -5.01 14.60
N ALA A 268 30.98 -5.08 14.57
CA ALA A 268 30.18 -5.28 15.77
C ALA A 268 30.35 -6.73 16.28
N PRO A 269 30.41 -6.96 17.61
CA PRO A 269 30.62 -8.30 18.17
C PRO A 269 29.65 -9.36 17.66
N LYS A 270 28.39 -8.96 17.39
CA LYS A 270 27.33 -9.84 16.87
C LYS A 270 27.05 -9.65 15.37
N GLY A 271 27.86 -8.84 14.67
CA GLY A 271 27.70 -8.55 13.24
C GLY A 271 26.58 -7.55 12.91
N PHE A 272 25.90 -7.01 13.91
CA PHE A 272 24.78 -6.10 13.77
C PHE A 272 24.89 -4.93 14.74
N VAL A 273 24.36 -3.78 14.33
CA VAL A 273 24.09 -2.63 15.20
C VAL A 273 22.64 -2.22 15.03
N GLU A 274 22.04 -1.77 16.12
CA GLU A 274 20.66 -1.31 16.12
C GLU A 274 20.47 -0.17 15.10
N ASN A 275 19.35 -0.22 14.38
CA ASN A 275 18.96 0.75 13.38
C ASN A 275 17.54 1.21 13.67
N LYS A 276 17.43 2.43 14.21
CA LYS A 276 16.15 3.03 14.57
C LYS A 276 15.29 3.22 13.30
N PRO A 277 14.06 2.68 13.29
CA PRO A 277 13.18 2.82 12.13
C PRO A 277 12.63 4.26 12.05
N LEU A 278 12.13 4.61 10.86
CA LEU A 278 11.29 5.79 10.71
C LEU A 278 9.95 5.53 11.40
N SER A 279 9.33 6.57 11.96
CA SER A 279 7.96 6.52 12.47
C SER A 279 7.02 6.03 11.37
N ALA A 280 6.10 5.13 11.70
CA ALA A 280 5.10 4.68 10.74
C ALA A 280 4.14 5.81 10.33
N THR A 281 4.01 6.86 11.14
CA THR A 281 3.26 8.08 10.75
C THR A 281 4.01 8.89 9.69
N PHE A 282 5.35 8.86 9.66
CA PHE A 282 6.11 9.53 8.61
C PHE A 282 5.93 8.88 7.25
N ILE A 283 5.69 7.56 7.19
CA ILE A 283 5.44 6.78 5.97
C ILE A 283 3.98 6.30 5.95
N ALA A 284 3.05 7.08 6.53
CA ALA A 284 1.67 6.65 6.83
C ALA A 284 0.97 5.93 5.66
N GLY A 285 0.70 4.64 5.83
CA GLY A 285 0.02 3.81 4.83
C GLY A 285 0.89 3.39 3.63
N ALA A 286 2.19 3.65 3.66
CA ALA A 286 3.17 3.28 2.64
C ALA A 286 4.20 2.25 3.15
#